data_AF-A0A226M9G9-F1
#
_entry.id   AF-A0A226M9G9-F1
#
_cell.length_a   1.000
_cell.length_b   1.000
_cell.length_c   1.000
_cell.angle_alpha   90.00
_cell.angle_beta   90.00
_cell.angle_gamma   90.00
#
_symmetry.space_group_name_H-M   'P 1'
#
loop_
_entity.id
_entity.type
_entity.pdbx_description
1 polymer ?
#
loop_
_entity_poly.entity_id
_entity_poly.type
_entity_poly.pdbx_seq_one_letter_code
_entity_poly.pdbx_strand_id
1 'polypeptide(L)'
;FHKGDVLITTATGVMSEEEGEKWGLVPTHAYAVLDIREHKLFWLYVFLMLQDLSSFLGIFWIAWEDLCQYYDVIYLSWNPGLFKESTCIHSTWDAKQGPVKDAYSLANNPQYKLEVQCPQGGAVVWVLLSRHITDKDDFAHNREFITMVVYKTDGKKVYYPG
;
A
#
# COMPACT_ATOMS: atom_id res chain seq x y z
N PHE A 1 -12.61 5.95 -9.69
CA PHE A 1 -13.19 5.68 -8.36
C PHE A 1 -14.70 5.41 -8.34
N HIS A 2 -15.47 5.74 -9.39
CA HIS A 2 -16.94 5.82 -9.30
C HIS A 2 -17.74 4.50 -9.33
N LYS A 3 -17.10 3.33 -9.37
CA LYS A 3 -17.82 2.03 -9.36
C LYS A 3 -18.24 1.57 -7.97
N GLY A 4 -17.71 2.19 -6.91
CA GLY A 4 -18.05 1.83 -5.52
C GLY A 4 -17.41 0.54 -5.02
N ASP A 5 -16.47 -0.04 -5.79
CA ASP A 5 -15.81 -1.30 -5.44
C ASP A 5 -14.64 -1.14 -4.47
N VAL A 6 -14.22 0.09 -4.15
CA VAL A 6 -13.07 0.37 -3.28
C VAL A 6 -13.42 1.48 -2.31
N LEU A 7 -13.12 1.28 -1.04
CA LEU A 7 -13.19 2.28 0.02
C LEU A 7 -11.78 2.57 0.50
N ILE A 8 -11.42 3.86 0.55
CA ILE A 8 -10.13 4.31 1.04
C ILE A 8 -10.37 5.37 2.12
N THR A 9 -9.70 5.22 3.25
CA THR A 9 -9.58 6.26 4.27
C THR A 9 -8.11 6.51 4.57
N THR A 10 -7.79 7.73 4.96
CA THR A 10 -6.43 8.12 5.33
C THR A 10 -6.45 8.93 6.62
N ALA A 11 -5.46 8.76 7.48
CA ALA A 11 -5.40 9.40 8.78
C ALA A 11 -4.13 10.24 8.93
N THR A 12 -4.29 11.46 9.44
CA THR A 12 -3.18 12.35 9.77
C THR A 12 -2.40 11.81 10.96
N GLY A 13 -1.10 12.10 10.96
CA GLY A 13 -0.23 11.80 12.08
C GLY A 13 -0.37 12.77 13.25
N VAL A 14 0.59 12.70 14.18
CA VAL A 14 0.72 13.68 15.26
C VAL A 14 1.30 14.97 14.70
N MET A 15 0.58 16.08 14.88
CA MET A 15 1.03 17.44 14.55
C MET A 15 0.51 18.43 15.59
N SER A 16 1.08 19.63 15.63
CA SER A 16 0.61 20.68 16.55
C SER A 16 -0.72 21.28 16.09
N GLU A 17 -1.51 21.85 17.01
CA GLU A 17 -2.75 22.56 16.63
C GLU A 17 -2.47 23.72 15.68
N GLU A 18 -1.36 24.46 15.88
CA GLU A 18 -0.93 25.55 14.99
C GLU A 18 -0.64 25.05 13.57
N GLU A 19 0.02 23.90 13.44
CA GLU A 19 0.29 23.27 12.14
C GLU A 19 -0.99 22.77 11.48
N GLY A 20 -1.89 22.17 12.26
CA GLY A 20 -3.21 21.77 11.81
C GLY A 20 -4.02 22.96 11.27
N GLU A 21 -4.12 24.04 12.03
CA GLU A 21 -4.81 25.27 11.61
C GLU A 21 -4.18 25.90 10.36
N LYS A 22 -2.85 25.94 10.29
CA LYS A 22 -2.11 26.50 9.16
C LYS A 22 -2.42 25.76 7.84
N TRP A 23 -2.56 24.44 7.88
CA TRP A 23 -2.79 23.60 6.71
C TRP A 23 -4.24 23.17 6.53
N GLY A 24 -5.14 23.54 7.45
CA GLY A 24 -6.53 23.09 7.46
C GLY A 24 -6.69 21.59 7.76
N LEU A 25 -5.72 21.01 8.47
CA LEU A 25 -5.71 19.60 8.86
C LEU A 25 -6.04 19.44 10.34
N VAL A 26 -6.67 18.33 10.69
CA VAL A 26 -6.98 17.96 12.07
C VAL A 26 -5.98 16.89 12.49
N PRO A 27 -5.20 17.09 13.55
CA PRO A 27 -4.24 16.10 14.04
C PRO A 27 -4.93 14.78 14.42
N THR A 28 -4.28 13.65 14.17
CA THR A 28 -4.74 12.31 14.59
C THR A 28 -6.19 11.97 14.16
N HIS A 29 -6.59 12.43 12.98
CA HIS A 29 -7.97 12.32 12.50
C HIS A 29 -8.07 11.60 11.15
N ALA A 30 -9.19 10.91 10.92
CA ALA A 30 -9.44 10.16 9.71
C ALA A 30 -10.24 10.95 8.67
N TYR A 31 -9.88 10.76 7.41
CA TYR A 31 -10.47 11.38 6.23
C TYR A 31 -10.89 10.31 5.23
N ALA A 32 -12.07 10.44 4.65
CA ALA A 32 -12.50 9.59 3.55
C ALA A 32 -11.90 10.11 2.23
N VAL A 33 -11.34 9.21 1.42
CA VAL A 33 -10.89 9.56 0.06
C VAL A 33 -12.07 9.40 -0.89
N LEU A 34 -12.46 10.50 -1.53
CA LEU A 34 -13.61 10.58 -2.42
C LEU A 34 -13.24 10.41 -3.90
N ASP A 35 -12.05 10.88 -4.29
CA ASP A 35 -11.55 10.81 -5.66
C ASP A 35 -10.03 10.89 -5.68
N ILE A 36 -9.40 10.36 -6.73
CA ILE A 36 -7.98 10.49 -6.98
C ILE A 36 -7.78 10.81 -8.46
N ARG A 37 -7.01 11.86 -8.74
CA ARG A 37 -6.77 12.34 -10.12
C ARG A 37 -5.31 12.52 -10.38
N GLU A 38 -4.89 12.06 -11.55
CA GLU A 38 -3.56 12.31 -12.08
C GLU A 38 -3.61 13.48 -13.07
N HIS A 39 -2.68 14.43 -12.94
CA HIS A 39 -2.54 15.58 -13.82
C HIS A 39 -1.11 15.65 -14.37
N LYS A 40 -0.98 15.63 -15.71
CA LYS A 40 0.31 15.69 -16.44
C LYS A 40 1.37 14.70 -15.91
N LEU A 41 1.11 13.39 -16.04
CA LEU A 41 2.03 12.25 -15.83
C LEU A 41 2.79 12.15 -14.48
N PHE A 42 2.76 13.17 -13.63
CA PHE A 42 3.61 13.27 -12.43
C PHE A 42 2.84 13.72 -11.19
N TRP A 43 1.78 14.51 -11.33
CA TRP A 43 1.09 15.08 -10.17
C TRP A 43 -0.18 14.29 -9.86
N LEU A 44 -0.25 13.72 -8.66
CA LEU A 44 -1.42 13.02 -8.17
C LEU A 44 -2.10 13.87 -7.10
N TYR A 45 -3.41 14.05 -7.22
CA TYR A 45 -4.24 14.80 -6.28
C TYR A 45 -5.30 13.89 -5.69
N VAL A 46 -5.51 14.00 -4.38
CA VAL A 46 -6.45 13.19 -3.61
C VAL A 46 -7.54 14.10 -3.04
N PHE A 47 -8.80 13.73 -3.24
CA PHE A 47 -9.94 14.48 -2.74
C PHE A 47 -10.39 13.87 -1.41
N LEU A 48 -10.31 14.64 -0.34
CA LEU A 48 -10.53 14.19 1.03
C LEU A 48 -11.78 14.81 1.63
N MET A 49 -12.43 14.08 2.54
CA MET A 49 -13.51 14.56 3.39
C MET A 49 -13.24 14.24 4.87
N LEU A 50 -13.22 15.26 5.72
CA LEU A 50 -13.22 15.19 7.17
C LEU A 50 -14.58 14.71 7.67
N GLN A 51 -14.61 13.67 8.50
CA GLN A 51 -15.82 13.18 9.15
C GLN A 51 -16.07 13.90 10.49
N ASP A 52 -16.27 15.22 10.47
CA ASP A 52 -16.80 15.93 11.64
C ASP A 52 -18.11 16.65 11.26
N LEU A 53 -19.18 16.34 12.02
CA LEU A 53 -20.56 16.80 11.83
C LEU A 53 -20.75 18.32 12.06
N SER A 54 -19.71 19.04 12.50
CA SER A 54 -19.83 20.41 12.98
C SER A 54 -19.32 21.53 12.04
N SER A 55 -18.61 21.21 10.94
CA SER A 55 -18.02 22.25 10.06
C SER A 55 -18.37 22.06 8.58
N PHE A 56 -18.90 23.11 7.94
CA PHE A 56 -19.50 23.08 6.60
C PHE A 56 -18.51 23.02 5.41
N LEU A 57 -17.20 22.88 5.63
CA LEU A 57 -16.18 22.86 4.56
C LEU A 57 -15.09 21.79 4.78
N GLY A 58 -15.45 20.63 5.31
CA GLY A 58 -14.53 19.52 5.54
C GLY A 58 -14.07 18.77 4.28
N ILE A 59 -14.12 19.35 3.08
CA ILE A 59 -13.82 18.66 1.82
C ILE A 59 -12.79 19.46 1.00
N PHE A 60 -11.67 18.85 0.60
CA PHE A 60 -10.59 19.54 -0.12
C PHE A 60 -9.75 18.59 -0.98
N TRP A 61 -8.98 19.16 -1.91
CA TRP A 61 -7.95 18.44 -2.65
C TRP A 61 -6.59 18.63 -1.97
N ILE A 62 -5.80 17.56 -1.91
CA ILE A 62 -4.41 17.57 -1.43
C ILE A 62 -3.49 16.98 -2.49
N ALA A 63 -2.27 17.51 -2.61
CA ALA A 63 -1.24 16.92 -3.45
C ALA A 63 -0.71 15.63 -2.81
N TRP A 64 -0.23 14.70 -3.62
CA TRP A 64 0.31 13.43 -3.13
C TRP A 64 1.51 13.62 -2.21
N GLU A 65 2.36 14.60 -2.50
CA GLU A 65 3.53 14.94 -1.69
C GLU A 65 3.12 15.38 -0.28
N ASP A 66 2.11 16.25 -0.18
CA ASP A 66 1.57 16.70 1.10
C ASP A 66 0.86 15.56 1.83
N LEU A 67 0.15 14.69 1.10
CA LEU A 67 -0.45 13.50 1.70
C LEU A 67 0.62 12.59 2.32
N CYS A 68 1.72 12.33 1.62
CA CYS A 68 2.86 11.58 2.17
C CYS A 68 3.55 12.28 3.34
N GLN A 69 3.49 13.61 3.42
CA GLN A 69 4.11 14.37 4.50
C GLN A 69 3.28 14.35 5.79
N TYR A 70 1.95 14.47 5.69
CA TYR A 70 1.09 14.72 6.85
C TYR A 70 0.23 13.51 7.28
N TYR A 71 0.12 12.48 6.44
CA TYR A 71 -0.69 11.30 6.70
C TYR A 71 0.18 10.07 6.96
N ASP A 72 -0.07 9.41 8.09
CA ASP A 72 0.70 8.24 8.52
C ASP A 72 0.14 6.93 7.96
N VAL A 73 -1.18 6.87 7.74
CA VAL A 73 -1.87 5.62 7.45
C VAL A 73 -2.91 5.79 6.36
N ILE A 74 -2.90 4.86 5.40
CA ILE A 74 -3.97 4.66 4.42
C ILE A 74 -4.61 3.29 4.69
N TYR A 75 -5.91 3.28 4.97
CA TYR A 75 -6.71 2.07 5.00
C TYR A 75 -7.42 1.89 3.67
N LEU A 76 -7.38 0.66 3.16
CA LEU A 76 -7.95 0.32 1.87
C LEU A 76 -8.69 -1.00 1.98
N SER A 77 -9.95 -1.00 1.54
CA SER A 77 -10.78 -2.20 1.40
C SER A 77 -11.43 -2.22 0.02
N TRP A 78 -11.67 -3.41 -0.51
CA TRP A 78 -12.23 -3.57 -1.84
C TRP A 78 -13.21 -4.72 -1.91
N ASN A 79 -14.11 -4.65 -2.88
CA ASN A 79 -15.05 -5.70 -3.23
C ASN A 79 -14.27 -6.96 -3.65
N PRO A 80 -14.37 -8.08 -2.91
CA PRO A 80 -13.67 -9.32 -3.26
C PRO A 80 -14.02 -9.84 -4.66
N GLY A 81 -15.22 -9.52 -5.15
CA GLY A 81 -15.70 -9.93 -6.47
C GLY A 81 -14.93 -9.31 -7.65
N LEU A 82 -14.07 -8.31 -7.42
CA LEU A 82 -13.16 -7.77 -8.43
C LEU A 82 -12.17 -8.84 -8.95
N PHE A 83 -11.82 -9.80 -8.11
CA PHE A 83 -10.84 -10.85 -8.41
C PHE A 83 -11.52 -12.21 -8.42
N LYS A 84 -12.16 -12.54 -9.55
CA LYS A 84 -12.88 -13.81 -9.72
C LYS A 84 -11.98 -15.03 -9.49
N GLU A 85 -10.77 -14.97 -10.03
CA GLU A 85 -9.73 -15.96 -9.80
C GLU A 85 -8.72 -15.35 -8.81
N SER A 86 -8.61 -15.92 -7.62
CA SER A 86 -7.65 -15.48 -6.61
C SER A 86 -7.03 -16.68 -5.90
N THR A 87 -5.76 -16.55 -5.52
CA THR A 87 -5.04 -17.53 -4.71
C THR A 87 -4.17 -16.77 -3.73
N CYS A 88 -4.12 -17.25 -2.50
CA CYS A 88 -3.34 -16.65 -1.43
C CYS A 88 -2.43 -17.72 -0.81
N ILE A 89 -1.15 -17.38 -0.64
CA ILE A 89 -0.17 -18.23 0.00
C ILE A 89 0.34 -17.48 1.22
N HIS A 90 0.19 -18.09 2.39
CA HIS A 90 0.74 -17.57 3.64
C HIS A 90 2.04 -18.31 3.94
N SER A 91 3.06 -17.58 4.34
CA SER A 91 4.34 -18.14 4.77
C SER A 91 4.95 -17.26 5.83
N THR A 92 5.73 -17.87 6.71
CA THR A 92 6.49 -17.19 7.77
C THR A 92 7.93 -17.59 7.61
N TRP A 93 8.83 -16.62 7.65
CA TRP A 93 10.27 -16.84 7.70
C TRP A 93 10.86 -15.95 8.78
N ASP A 94 11.79 -16.48 9.57
CA ASP A 94 12.47 -15.72 10.61
C ASP A 94 13.44 -14.74 9.95
N ALA A 95 13.39 -13.46 10.33
CA ALA A 95 14.34 -12.44 9.87
C ALA A 95 15.80 -12.82 10.15
N LYS A 96 16.05 -13.72 11.11
CA LYS A 96 17.37 -14.27 11.44
C LYS A 96 17.86 -15.36 10.48
N GLN A 97 16.99 -15.92 9.64
CA GLN A 97 17.33 -17.05 8.75
C GLN A 97 17.80 -16.63 7.34
N GLY A 98 17.94 -15.33 7.08
CA GLY A 98 18.54 -14.78 5.87
C GLY A 98 19.56 -13.70 6.21
N PRO A 99 20.52 -13.40 5.32
CA PRO A 99 21.38 -12.26 5.55
C PRO A 99 20.50 -10.98 5.56
N VAL A 100 20.67 -10.13 6.59
CA VAL A 100 19.97 -8.83 6.76
C VAL A 100 20.12 -7.91 5.53
N LYS A 101 21.06 -8.24 4.65
CA LYS A 101 21.20 -7.73 3.30
C LYS A 101 21.22 -8.91 2.35
N ASP A 102 20.45 -8.88 1.27
CA ASP A 102 20.47 -9.85 0.16
C ASP A 102 21.84 -9.94 -0.58
N ALA A 103 22.91 -9.39 -0.01
CA ALA A 103 24.26 -9.26 -0.55
C ALA A 103 25.03 -10.58 -0.67
N TYR A 104 24.44 -11.74 -0.35
CA TYR A 104 25.13 -13.04 -0.45
C TYR A 104 24.32 -14.11 -1.18
N SER A 105 22.99 -14.18 -1.02
CA SER A 105 22.14 -15.05 -1.85
C SER A 105 20.64 -14.79 -1.64
N LEU A 106 19.87 -14.70 -2.73
CA LEU A 106 18.41 -14.72 -2.70
C LEU A 106 17.83 -16.15 -2.56
N ALA A 107 18.69 -17.18 -2.62
CA ALA A 107 18.24 -18.57 -2.67
C ALA A 107 17.55 -19.05 -1.38
N ASN A 108 17.80 -18.36 -0.27
CA ASN A 108 17.21 -18.70 1.02
C ASN A 108 15.84 -18.02 1.24
N ASN A 109 15.50 -17.01 0.42
CA ASN A 109 14.17 -16.41 0.44
C ASN A 109 13.15 -17.38 -0.18
N PRO A 110 11.88 -17.40 0.29
CA PRO A 110 10.81 -18.12 -0.38
C PRO A 110 10.69 -17.68 -1.84
N GLN A 111 10.62 -18.65 -2.75
CA GLN A 111 10.44 -18.40 -4.18
C GLN A 111 9.26 -19.21 -4.69
N TYR A 112 8.40 -18.55 -5.47
CA TYR A 112 7.19 -19.13 -6.02
C TYR A 112 7.21 -19.06 -7.53
N LYS A 113 6.61 -20.05 -8.19
CA LYS A 113 6.41 -20.05 -9.63
C LYS A 113 4.97 -19.64 -9.92
N LEU A 114 4.80 -18.57 -10.68
CA LEU A 114 3.51 -18.16 -11.24
C LEU A 114 3.40 -18.66 -12.68
N GLU A 115 2.42 -19.51 -12.96
CA GLU A 115 2.07 -19.93 -14.32
C GLU A 115 0.73 -19.32 -14.71
N VAL A 116 0.70 -18.62 -15.85
CA VAL A 116 -0.51 -17.95 -16.35
C VAL A 116 -0.87 -18.58 -17.70
N GLN A 117 -2.03 -19.22 -17.75
CA GLN A 117 -2.62 -19.65 -19.02
C GLN A 117 -3.32 -18.45 -19.65
N CYS A 118 -2.62 -17.74 -20.53
CA CYS A 118 -3.15 -16.53 -21.14
C CYS A 118 -4.24 -16.86 -22.17
N PRO A 119 -5.47 -16.33 -22.02
CA PRO A 119 -6.48 -16.39 -23.06
C PRO A 119 -6.08 -15.51 -24.26
N GLN A 120 -6.75 -15.68 -25.40
CA GLN A 120 -6.60 -14.77 -26.55
C GLN A 120 -6.95 -13.34 -26.12
N GLY A 121 -5.96 -12.43 -26.19
CA GLY A 121 -6.08 -11.05 -25.70
C GLY A 121 -5.21 -10.73 -24.47
N GLY A 122 -4.57 -11.74 -23.88
CA GLY A 122 -3.68 -11.57 -22.72
C GLY A 122 -4.41 -11.65 -21.38
N ALA A 123 -3.64 -11.64 -20.30
CA ALA A 123 -4.14 -11.67 -18.93
C ALA A 123 -3.42 -10.61 -18.10
N VAL A 124 -4.15 -9.97 -17.19
CA VAL A 124 -3.59 -9.08 -16.16
C VAL A 124 -3.58 -9.85 -14.84
N VAL A 125 -2.41 -9.95 -14.22
CA VAL A 125 -2.26 -10.55 -12.89
C VAL A 125 -1.89 -9.48 -11.90
N TRP A 126 -2.61 -9.42 -10.80
CA TRP A 126 -2.33 -8.55 -9.67
C TRP A 126 -1.69 -9.39 -8.57
N VAL A 127 -0.58 -8.92 -8.01
CA VAL A 127 0.12 -9.61 -6.93
C VAL A 127 0.18 -8.70 -5.73
N LEU A 128 -0.36 -9.16 -4.59
CA LEU A 128 -0.35 -8.44 -3.33
C LEU A 128 0.61 -9.14 -2.37
N LEU A 129 1.63 -8.40 -1.90
CA LEU A 129 2.52 -8.84 -0.83
C LEU A 129 2.09 -8.14 0.47
N SER A 130 1.74 -8.91 1.50
CA SER A 130 1.35 -8.40 2.81
C SER A 130 2.24 -8.98 3.92
N ARG A 131 2.57 -8.14 4.91
CA ARG A 131 3.22 -8.54 6.17
C ARG A 131 2.17 -8.55 7.27
N HIS A 132 2.10 -9.62 8.05
CA HIS A 132 1.33 -9.63 9.29
C HIS A 132 2.25 -9.24 10.44
N ILE A 133 2.05 -8.03 10.99
CA ILE A 133 2.81 -7.56 12.15
C ILE A 133 2.05 -7.96 13.41
N THR A 134 2.63 -8.86 14.19
CA THR A 134 2.08 -9.31 15.49
C THR A 134 2.74 -8.62 16.68
N ASP A 135 3.92 -8.03 16.48
CA ASP A 135 4.64 -7.27 17.49
C ASP A 135 4.18 -5.81 17.51
N LYS A 136 3.84 -5.30 18.70
CA LYS A 136 3.27 -3.95 18.86
C LYS A 136 4.31 -2.85 18.62
N ASP A 137 5.57 -3.07 18.99
CA ASP A 137 6.62 -2.05 18.83
C ASP A 137 7.03 -1.91 17.36
N ASP A 138 7.07 -3.03 16.63
CA ASP A 138 7.24 -3.05 15.18
C ASP A 138 6.00 -2.47 14.48
N PHE A 139 4.79 -2.72 14.96
CA PHE A 139 3.59 -2.07 14.41
C PHE A 139 3.64 -0.55 14.54
N ALA A 140 4.16 -0.04 15.67
CA ALA A 140 4.22 1.39 15.95
C ALA A 140 5.33 2.14 15.18
N HIS A 141 6.46 1.48 14.91
CA HIS A 141 7.64 2.13 14.31
C HIS A 141 8.02 1.60 12.92
N ASN A 142 7.35 0.53 12.47
CA ASN A 142 7.57 -0.19 11.22
C ASN A 142 9.06 -0.38 10.89
N ARG A 143 9.72 -1.29 11.61
CA ARG A 143 11.19 -1.44 11.56
C ARG A 143 11.67 -2.41 10.49
N GLU A 144 10.80 -3.32 10.06
CA GLU A 144 11.14 -4.28 9.01
C GLU A 144 10.26 -4.11 7.78
N PHE A 145 10.88 -4.33 6.62
CA PHE A 145 10.25 -4.18 5.33
C PHE A 145 10.34 -5.51 4.58
N ILE A 146 9.32 -5.80 3.78
CA ILE A 146 9.34 -6.94 2.87
C ILE A 146 9.27 -6.43 1.44
N THR A 147 9.92 -7.16 0.53
CA THR A 147 9.92 -6.87 -0.89
C THR A 147 9.69 -8.14 -1.67
N MET A 148 9.18 -8.00 -2.88
CA MET A 148 8.98 -9.09 -3.83
C MET A 148 9.52 -8.65 -5.18
N VAL A 149 10.30 -9.53 -5.80
CA VAL A 149 10.89 -9.29 -7.11
C VAL A 149 10.42 -10.38 -8.07
N VAL A 150 9.99 -9.97 -9.25
CA VAL A 150 9.47 -10.87 -10.28
C VAL A 150 10.52 -11.08 -11.35
N TYR A 151 10.83 -12.34 -11.65
CA TYR A 151 11.80 -12.74 -12.66
C TYR A 151 11.15 -13.64 -13.69
N LYS A 152 11.58 -13.53 -14.95
CA LYS A 152 11.28 -14.50 -16.00
C LYS A 152 12.37 -15.56 -16.04
N THR A 153 12.14 -16.71 -15.40
CA THR A 153 13.16 -17.78 -15.24
C THR A 153 12.69 -19.16 -15.71
N ASP A 154 11.50 -19.26 -16.32
CA ASP A 154 10.85 -20.53 -16.67
C ASP A 154 10.76 -21.52 -15.50
N GLY A 155 10.56 -20.98 -14.29
CA GLY A 155 10.45 -21.76 -13.05
C GLY A 155 11.78 -22.13 -12.40
N LYS A 156 12.92 -21.69 -12.94
CA LYS A 156 14.23 -21.91 -12.32
C LYS A 156 14.41 -20.98 -11.11
N LYS A 157 15.05 -21.51 -10.07
CA LYS A 157 15.39 -20.77 -8.85
C LYS A 157 16.40 -19.65 -9.15
N VAL A 158 16.17 -18.48 -8.58
CA VAL A 158 17.06 -17.31 -8.69
C VAL A 158 18.02 -17.30 -7.51
N TYR A 159 19.31 -17.13 -7.81
CA TYR A 159 20.37 -17.07 -6.80
C TYR A 159 20.94 -15.65 -6.67
N TYR A 160 21.04 -14.95 -7.80
CA TYR A 160 21.41 -13.54 -7.95
C TYR A 160 20.75 -12.98 -9.22
N PRO A 161 20.39 -11.69 -9.27
CA PRO A 161 20.26 -11.00 -10.55
C PRO A 161 21.65 -11.00 -11.21
N GLY A 162 21.75 -11.64 -12.38
CA GLY A 162 22.93 -11.51 -13.26
C GLY A 162 22.97 -10.16 -13.94
#